data_AF-A0A6G0SBG4-F1
#
_entry.id   AF-A0A6G0SBG4-F1
#
_cell.length_a   1.000
_cell.length_b   1.000
_cell.length_c   1.000
_cell.angle_alpha   90.00
_cell.angle_beta   90.00
_cell.angle_gamma   90.00
#
_symmetry.space_group_name_H-M   'P 1'
#
loop_
_entity.id
_entity.type
_entity.pdbx_description
1 polymer ?
#
loop_
_entity_poly.entity_id
_entity_poly.type
_entity_poly.pdbx_seq_one_letter_code
_entity_poly.pdbx_strand_id
1 'polypeptide(L)'
;MVKRFFAIKDFIDTSDDELVELMPTRHEENKLWALGDDLREFTSASKNLQGDEGVTLLDVRDIFEALIERPPRRAVPSRRCGYCEEPCVRERVSRCCSETRRR
;
A
#
# COMPACT_ATOMS: atom_id res chain seq x y z
N MET A 1 -11.75 -0.76 8.32
CA MET A 1 -12.41 -0.88 6.99
C MET A 1 -11.51 -1.56 5.97
N VAL A 2 -10.33 -1.02 5.63
CA VAL A 2 -9.43 -1.60 4.60
C VAL A 2 -9.05 -3.06 4.84
N LYS A 3 -8.68 -3.45 6.07
CA LYS A 3 -8.39 -4.86 6.41
C LYS A 3 -9.58 -5.80 6.18
N ARG A 4 -10.81 -5.32 6.45
CA ARG A 4 -12.04 -6.12 6.27
C ARG A 4 -12.35 -6.29 4.79
N PHE A 5 -12.13 -5.26 3.98
CA PHE A 5 -12.24 -5.36 2.52
C PHE A 5 -11.35 -6.47 1.99
N PHE A 6 -10.04 -6.47 2.31
CA PHE A 6 -9.13 -7.50 1.83
C PHE A 6 -9.47 -8.91 2.36
N ALA A 7 -10.01 -9.02 3.57
CA ALA A 7 -10.43 -10.31 4.12
C ALA A 7 -11.70 -10.86 3.47
N ILE A 8 -12.59 -10.00 2.97
CA ILE A 8 -13.87 -10.40 2.35
C ILE A 8 -13.72 -10.55 0.84
N LYS A 9 -12.79 -9.82 0.22
CA LYS A 9 -12.55 -9.77 -1.23
C LYS A 9 -12.50 -11.15 -1.88
N ASP A 10 -11.78 -12.09 -1.29
CA ASP A 10 -11.60 -13.44 -1.85
C ASP A 10 -12.88 -14.30 -1.81
N PHE A 11 -13.90 -13.84 -1.07
CA PHE A 11 -15.22 -14.48 -0.96
C PHE A 11 -16.28 -13.76 -1.81
N ILE A 12 -15.94 -12.65 -2.47
CA ILE A 12 -16.87 -11.95 -3.36
C ILE A 12 -16.93 -12.71 -4.69
N ASP A 13 -18.14 -13.11 -5.07
CA ASP A 13 -18.38 -13.73 -6.36
C ASP A 13 -18.13 -12.71 -7.48
N THR A 14 -17.22 -13.05 -8.40
CA THR A 14 -16.85 -12.20 -9.54
C THR A 14 -17.67 -12.52 -10.79
N SER A 15 -18.66 -13.40 -10.68
CA SER A 15 -19.64 -13.67 -11.74
C SER A 15 -20.90 -12.79 -11.64
N ASP A 16 -21.07 -12.07 -10.53
CA ASP A 16 -22.10 -11.05 -10.36
C ASP A 16 -21.64 -9.74 -10.99
N ASP A 17 -22.18 -9.43 -12.18
CA ASP A 17 -21.82 -8.24 -12.97
C ASP A 17 -22.02 -6.93 -12.18
N GLU A 18 -23.01 -6.85 -11.26
CA GLU A 18 -23.23 -5.66 -10.43
C GLU A 18 -22.11 -5.48 -9.39
N LEU A 19 -21.56 -6.58 -8.86
CA LEU A 19 -20.46 -6.54 -7.90
C LEU A 19 -19.11 -6.33 -8.60
N VAL A 20 -18.91 -6.86 -9.80
CA VAL A 20 -17.68 -6.68 -10.59
C VAL A 20 -17.40 -5.21 -10.89
N GLU A 21 -18.43 -4.42 -11.20
CA GLU A 21 -18.28 -2.98 -11.43
C GLU A 21 -17.86 -2.21 -10.17
N LEU A 22 -18.20 -2.72 -8.98
CA LEU A 22 -17.84 -2.13 -7.69
C LEU A 22 -16.46 -2.56 -7.19
N MET A 23 -15.85 -3.57 -7.83
CA MET A 23 -14.54 -4.06 -7.43
C MET A 23 -13.45 -3.04 -7.80
N PRO A 24 -12.59 -2.64 -6.84
CA PRO A 24 -11.50 -1.72 -7.14
C PRO A 24 -10.57 -2.30 -8.18
N THR A 25 -10.07 -1.45 -9.07
CA THR A 25 -9.01 -1.84 -10.00
C THR A 25 -7.74 -2.19 -9.22
N ARG A 26 -6.86 -2.99 -9.82
CA ARG A 26 -5.54 -3.30 -9.24
C ARG A 26 -4.74 -2.04 -8.85
N HIS A 27 -4.93 -0.94 -9.57
CA HIS A 27 -4.28 0.33 -9.22
C HIS A 27 -4.85 0.92 -7.93
N GLU A 28 -6.16 0.87 -7.75
CA GLU A 28 -6.85 1.32 -6.54
C GLU A 28 -6.56 0.40 -5.35
N GLU A 29 -6.43 -0.90 -5.55
CA GLU A 29 -5.99 -1.82 -4.49
C GLU A 29 -4.59 -1.48 -3.97
N ASN A 30 -3.65 -1.18 -4.87
CA ASN A 30 -2.31 -0.74 -4.47
C ASN A 30 -2.35 0.59 -3.69
N LYS A 31 -3.26 1.51 -4.04
CA LYS A 31 -3.51 2.73 -3.25
C LYS A 31 -4.04 2.40 -1.88
N LEU A 32 -4.99 1.46 -1.78
CA LEU A 32 -5.57 1.04 -0.50
C LEU A 32 -4.55 0.39 0.42
N TRP A 33 -3.62 -0.41 -0.13
CA TRP A 33 -2.49 -0.96 0.63
C TRP A 33 -1.56 0.12 1.16
N ALA A 34 -1.11 1.02 0.29
CA ALA A 34 -0.25 2.13 0.66
C ALA A 34 -0.89 3.01 1.74
N LEU A 35 -2.17 3.36 1.56
CA LEU A 35 -2.94 4.10 2.55
C LEU A 35 -3.09 3.35 3.88
N GLY A 36 -3.26 2.03 3.83
CA GLY A 36 -3.33 1.19 5.02
C GLY A 36 -2.04 1.22 5.84
N ASP A 37 -0.88 1.22 5.17
CA ASP A 37 0.42 1.35 5.82
C ASP A 37 0.61 2.73 6.45
N ASP A 38 0.26 3.80 5.71
CA ASP A 38 0.35 5.18 6.19
C ASP A 38 -0.55 5.41 7.42
N LEU A 39 -1.78 4.88 7.39
CA LEU A 39 -2.70 4.95 8.53
C LEU A 39 -2.19 4.16 9.75
N ARG A 40 -1.47 3.05 9.54
CA ARG A 40 -0.86 2.28 10.63
C ARG A 40 0.24 3.09 11.31
N GLU A 41 1.10 3.76 10.53
CA GLU A 41 2.17 4.62 11.02
C GLU A 41 1.60 5.81 11.82
N PHE A 42 0.58 6.47 11.28
CA PHE A 42 -0.16 7.52 11.99
C PHE A 42 -0.81 7.04 13.29
N THR A 43 -1.42 5.86 13.28
CA THR A 43 -2.02 5.28 14.49
C THR A 43 -0.96 4.98 15.55
N SER A 44 0.23 4.51 15.14
CA SER A 44 1.35 4.27 16.06
C SER A 44 1.83 5.57 16.69
N ALA A 45 2.02 6.61 15.89
CA ALA A 45 2.40 7.94 16.39
C ALA A 45 1.36 8.49 17.37
N SER A 46 0.07 8.40 17.02
CA SER A 46 -1.03 8.83 17.89
C SER A 46 -1.03 8.10 19.24
N LYS A 47 -0.79 6.78 19.23
CA LYS A 47 -0.66 5.99 20.47
C LYS A 47 0.55 6.40 21.31
N ASN A 48 1.69 6.67 20.68
CA ASN A 48 2.88 7.14 21.40
C ASN A 48 2.63 8.49 22.10
N LEU A 49 1.87 9.38 21.46
CA LEU A 49 1.51 10.69 22.02
C LEU A 49 0.45 10.62 23.14
N GLN A 50 -0.40 9.58 23.13
CA GLN A 50 -1.43 9.36 24.14
C GLN A 50 -0.96 8.49 25.31
N GLY A 51 0.31 8.10 25.34
CA GLY A 51 0.87 7.34 26.47
C GLY A 51 0.86 8.15 27.76
N ASP A 52 0.71 7.47 28.90
CA ASP A 52 0.76 8.09 30.24
C ASP A 52 2.18 8.55 30.65
N GLU A 53 3.20 8.17 29.87
CA GLU A 53 4.58 8.58 30.09
C GLU A 53 4.78 10.03 29.65
N GLY A 54 5.63 10.78 30.36
CA GLY A 54 5.80 12.22 30.18
C GLY A 54 6.38 12.64 28.82
N VAL A 55 5.56 12.57 27.77
CA VAL A 55 5.87 13.01 26.42
C VAL A 55 6.19 14.50 26.47
N THR A 56 7.42 14.85 26.13
CA THR A 56 7.86 16.24 26.08
C THR A 56 7.42 16.88 24.76
N LEU A 57 7.40 18.21 24.70
CA LEU A 57 7.12 18.92 23.45
C LEU A 57 8.17 18.63 22.36
N LEU A 58 9.38 18.21 22.74
CA LEU A 58 10.40 17.76 21.79
C LEU A 58 10.02 16.42 21.16
N ASP A 59 9.54 15.46 21.96
CA ASP A 59 9.08 14.16 21.47
C ASP A 59 7.90 14.32 20.50
N VAL A 60 6.97 15.24 20.80
CA VAL A 60 5.86 15.60 19.89
C VAL A 60 6.39 16.08 18.54
N ARG A 61 7.40 16.97 18.58
CA ARG A 61 7.99 17.52 17.36
C ARG A 61 8.66 16.43 16.54
N ASP A 62 9.48 15.59 17.17
CA ASP A 62 10.23 14.53 16.48
C ASP A 62 9.28 13.49 15.87
N ILE A 63 8.19 13.15 16.56
CA ILE A 63 7.14 12.27 16.05
C ILE A 63 6.45 12.87 14.82
N PHE A 64 6.10 14.16 14.85
CA PHE A 64 5.48 14.81 13.69
C PHE A 64 6.45 15.03 12.54
N GLU A 65 7.70 15.38 12.82
CA GLU A 65 8.74 15.54 11.80
C GLU A 65 8.99 14.23 11.05
N ALA A 66 9.09 13.10 11.77
CA ALA A 66 9.19 11.77 11.16
C ALA A 66 8.00 11.43 10.24
N LEU A 67 6.78 11.87 10.58
CA LEU A 67 5.60 11.70 9.73
C LEU A 67 5.60 12.63 8.50
N ILE A 68 6.16 13.83 8.63
CA ILE A 68 6.23 14.82 7.54
C ILE A 68 7.33 14.46 6.54
N GLU A 69 8.49 13.99 7.04
CA GLU A 69 9.61 13.50 6.21
C GLU A 69 9.20 12.33 5.32
N ARG A 70 8.20 11.56 5.77
CA ARG A 70 7.64 10.44 5.03
C ARG A 70 6.19 10.71 4.62
N PRO A 71 5.98 11.62 3.65
CA PRO A 71 4.64 11.96 3.20
C PRO A 71 3.92 10.71 2.68
N PRO A 72 2.57 10.68 2.78
CA PRO A 72 1.79 9.52 2.42
C PRO A 72 2.16 9.05 1.02
N ARG A 73 2.34 7.74 0.89
CA ARG A 73 2.84 7.13 -0.35
C ARG A 73 1.83 7.41 -1.44
N ARG A 74 2.14 8.38 -2.32
CA ARG A 74 1.46 8.50 -3.60
C ARG A 74 1.67 7.17 -4.31
N ALA A 75 0.60 6.44 -4.61
CA ALA A 75 0.70 5.14 -5.26
C ALA A 75 1.38 5.29 -6.62
N VAL A 76 2.69 5.10 -6.64
CA VAL A 76 3.43 4.95 -7.87
C VAL A 76 3.00 3.59 -8.42
N PRO A 77 2.53 3.50 -9.67
CA PRO A 77 2.13 2.22 -10.24
C PRO A 77 3.33 1.28 -10.16
N SER A 78 3.22 0.22 -9.35
CA SER A 78 4.21 -0.85 -9.38
C SER A 78 4.14 -1.47 -10.78
N ARG A 79 5.09 -1.12 -11.64
CA ARG A 79 5.26 -1.79 -12.93
C ARG A 79 5.86 -3.18 -12.65
N ARG A 80 5.07 -4.09 -12.08
CA ARG A 80 5.39 -5.52 -12.10
C ARG A 80 4.94 -6.09 -13.44
N CYS A 81 5.90 -6.64 -14.19
CA CYS A 81 5.65 -7.47 -15.36
C CYS A 81 4.77 -8.67 -14.91
N GLY A 82 3.65 -8.93 -15.58
CA GLY A 82 2.73 -10.02 -15.23
C GLY A 82 3.24 -11.44 -15.52
N TYR A 83 4.52 -11.59 -15.87
CA TYR A 83 5.15 -12.84 -16.32
C TYR A 83 6.30 -13.33 -15.43
N CYS A 84 6.65 -12.61 -14.36
CA CYS A 84 7.78 -12.96 -13.49
C CYS A 84 7.28 -13.13 -12.05
N GLU A 85 7.46 -14.32 -11.47
CA GLU A 85 7.15 -14.56 -10.04
C GLU A 85 8.18 -13.89 -9.11
N GLU A 86 9.41 -13.64 -9.58
CA GLU A 86 10.44 -12.91 -8.82
C GLU A 86 10.50 -11.40 -9.13
N PRO A 87 10.79 -10.54 -8.14
CA PRO A 87 10.91 -9.10 -8.34
C PRO A 87 12.08 -8.79 -9.29
N CYS A 88 11.79 -8.15 -10.42
CA CYS A 88 12.81 -7.73 -11.38
C CYS A 88 13.74 -6.66 -10.77
N VAL A 89 14.96 -7.05 -10.40
CA VAL A 89 15.96 -6.16 -9.74
C VAL A 89 16.84 -5.38 -10.73
N ARG A 90 16.49 -5.32 -12.03
CA ARG A 90 17.30 -4.60 -13.03
C ARG A 90 16.55 -3.48 -13.75
N GLU A 91 17.31 -2.41 -13.97
CA GLU A 91 16.97 -1.01 -14.27
C GLU A 91 16.04 -0.75 -15.48
N ARG A 92 15.57 -1.77 -16.20
CA ARG A 92 14.62 -1.62 -17.32
C ARG A 92 13.65 -2.81 -17.42
N VAL A 93 12.46 -2.65 -16.83
CA VAL A 93 11.31 -3.57 -16.89
C VAL A 93 10.96 -3.99 -18.33
N SER A 94 11.16 -3.10 -19.31
CA SER A 94 10.86 -3.35 -20.73
C SER A 94 11.75 -4.40 -21.39
N ARG A 95 13.02 -4.57 -20.96
CA ARG A 95 13.89 -5.64 -21.49
C ARG A 95 13.51 -7.02 -20.93
N CYS A 96 13.18 -7.05 -19.63
CA CYS A 96 12.80 -8.29 -18.95
C CYS A 96 11.53 -8.92 -19.56
N CYS A 97 10.48 -8.13 -19.85
CA CYS A 97 9.26 -8.67 -20.47
C CYS A 97 9.43 -9.12 -21.94
N SER A 98 10.45 -8.62 -22.68
CA SER A 98 10.67 -9.02 -24.08
C SER A 98 11.38 -10.38 -24.23
N GLU A 99 12.18 -10.79 -23.26
CA GLU A 99 12.91 -12.07 -23.28
C GLU A 99 12.00 -13.26 -22.94
N THR A 100 11.03 -13.09 -22.02
CA THR A 100 10.10 -14.16 -21.62
C THR A 100 9.08 -14.51 -22.71
N ARG A 101 8.82 -13.62 -23.68
CA ARG A 101 7.90 -13.86 -24.80
C ARG A 101 8.50 -14.69 -25.94
N ARG A 102 9.81 -14.98 -25.90
CA ARG A 102 10.55 -15.74 -26.92
C ARG A 102 10.93 -17.16 -26.49
N ARG A 103 10.59 -17.58 -25.26
CA ARG A 103 10.76 -18.95 -24.78
C ARG A 103 9.43 -19.67 -24.76
#